data_AF-A0A7X7YIT0-F1
#
_entry.id   AF-A0A7X7YIT0-F1
#
_cell.length_a   1.000
_cell.length_b   1.000
_cell.length_c   1.000
_cell.angle_alpha   90.00
_cell.angle_beta   90.00
_cell.angle_gamma   90.00
#
_symmetry.space_group_name_H-M   'P 1'
#
loop_
_entity.id
_entity.type
_entity.pdbx_description
1 polymer ?
#
loop_
_entity_poly.entity_id
_entity_poly.type
_entity_poly.pdbx_seq_one_letter_code
_entity_poly.pdbx_strand_id
1 'polypeptide(L)'
;MSEFEKRGDIVDTTDCLEAISALKGMKNGLFTLILLGLLLLQAIFWLNYLGYIDKSDSSMPCKTCVMVCDARIAWLGPLAATDTPSTREPVNPATEPTAKPVETAITPEMKETTTTVMAEAEKAVGVTTEKPAEKSPKTGVGDKPKWPLGKYDKFLPKCIQVMWTIRVGNFVVLLMMILYCLSLLVILKISLAGRLGGLNHIVRAFFRSLLALIFLVPWQTFFPGVLLGAMYMPSELLCSSGCSDTTSVLSQFLYFLRFGGLWLLVILLLFSAQLRSRKWSQATLRRLGILQ
;
A
#
# COMPACT_ATOMS: atom_id res chain seq x y z
N MET A 1 -41.92 23.27 32.50
CA MET A 1 -40.47 23.14 32.73
C MET A 1 -40.14 23.93 33.98
N SER A 2 -39.67 23.26 35.04
CA SER A 2 -39.44 23.93 36.32
C SER A 2 -38.16 24.78 36.25
N GLU A 3 -38.09 25.89 36.99
CA GLU A 3 -36.89 26.75 37.06
C GLU A 3 -35.61 25.97 37.46
N PHE A 4 -35.76 24.89 38.23
CA PHE A 4 -34.68 23.98 38.59
C PHE A 4 -34.15 23.17 37.40
N GLU A 5 -35.04 22.70 36.52
CA GLU A 5 -34.68 21.99 35.28
C GLU A 5 -33.90 22.91 34.33
N LYS A 6 -34.28 24.20 34.27
CA LYS A 6 -33.58 25.21 33.47
C LYS A 6 -32.18 25.54 33.99
N ARG A 7 -31.98 25.57 35.32
CA ARG A 7 -30.65 25.75 35.92
C ARG A 7 -29.74 24.55 35.70
N GLY A 8 -30.26 23.32 35.80
CA GLY A 8 -29.51 22.10 35.51
C GLY A 8 -28.94 22.09 34.09
N ASP A 9 -29.77 22.42 33.10
CA ASP A 9 -29.38 22.45 31.68
C ASP A 9 -28.27 23.48 31.38
N ILE A 10 -28.23 24.60 32.13
CA ILE A 10 -27.17 25.63 32.00
C ILE A 10 -25.83 25.16 32.58
N VAL A 11 -25.84 24.43 33.70
CA VAL A 11 -24.61 23.90 34.30
C VAL A 11 -24.04 22.79 33.41
N ASP A 12 -24.88 21.84 32.97
CA ASP A 12 -24.48 20.72 32.11
C ASP A 12 -23.89 21.20 30.78
N THR A 13 -24.44 22.27 30.20
CA THR A 13 -23.90 22.85 28.96
C THR A 13 -22.57 23.55 29.18
N THR A 14 -22.33 24.17 30.34
CA THR A 14 -21.05 24.82 30.66
C THR A 14 -19.92 23.80 30.78
N ASP A 15 -20.15 22.70 31.52
CA ASP A 15 -19.18 21.61 31.68
C ASP A 15 -18.85 20.94 30.34
N CYS A 16 -19.87 20.75 29.49
CA CYS A 16 -19.68 20.22 28.14
C CYS A 16 -18.76 21.11 27.28
N LEU A 17 -18.84 22.44 27.43
CA LEU A 17 -18.02 23.37 26.65
C LEU A 17 -16.56 23.41 27.13
N GLU A 18 -16.35 23.34 28.43
CA GLU A 18 -15.00 23.22 28.99
C GLU A 18 -14.33 21.94 28.51
N ALA A 19 -15.03 20.81 28.59
CA ALA A 19 -14.56 19.52 28.07
C ALA A 19 -14.23 19.59 26.57
N ILE A 20 -15.07 20.24 25.76
CA ILE A 20 -14.83 20.42 24.32
C ILE A 20 -13.58 21.27 24.06
N SER A 21 -13.36 22.33 24.84
CA SER A 21 -12.18 23.18 24.71
C SER A 21 -10.90 22.38 24.94
N ALA A 22 -10.85 21.58 26.02
CA ALA A 22 -9.74 20.70 26.32
C ALA A 22 -9.48 19.68 25.18
N LEU A 23 -10.54 19.02 24.69
CA LEU A 23 -10.46 18.05 23.60
C LEU A 23 -10.03 18.68 22.27
N LYS A 24 -10.32 19.96 22.04
CA LYS A 24 -9.90 20.69 20.84
C LYS A 24 -8.39 20.94 20.82
N GLY A 25 -7.80 21.27 21.97
CA GLY A 25 -6.35 21.35 22.11
C GLY A 25 -5.70 19.99 21.85
N MET A 26 -6.17 18.96 22.54
CA MET A 26 -5.64 17.60 22.43
C MET A 26 -5.70 17.04 21.01
N LYS A 27 -6.85 17.12 20.33
CA LYS A 27 -6.99 16.59 18.96
C LYS A 27 -6.10 17.32 17.94
N ASN A 28 -5.83 18.61 18.15
CA ASN A 28 -4.96 19.38 17.26
C ASN A 28 -3.50 18.97 17.48
N GLY A 29 -3.09 18.78 18.74
CA GLY A 29 -1.78 18.22 19.07
C GLY A 29 -1.56 16.84 18.45
N LEU A 30 -2.53 15.92 18.64
CA LEU A 30 -2.48 14.57 18.06
C LEU A 30 -2.35 14.62 16.53
N PHE A 31 -3.13 15.46 15.85
CA PHE A 31 -3.03 15.60 14.40
C PHE A 31 -1.67 16.13 13.94
N THR A 32 -1.10 17.11 14.64
CA THR A 32 0.23 17.63 14.32
C THR A 32 1.31 16.56 14.48
N LEU A 33 1.23 15.75 15.55
CA LEU A 33 2.15 14.64 15.77
C LEU A 33 2.02 13.55 14.69
N ILE A 34 0.79 13.19 14.31
CA ILE A 34 0.54 12.25 13.20
C ILE A 34 1.13 12.80 11.90
N LEU A 35 0.86 14.07 11.59
CA LEU A 35 1.34 14.70 10.36
C LEU A 35 2.87 14.73 10.31
N LEU A 36 3.53 15.11 11.41
CA LEU A 36 4.98 15.11 11.50
C LEU A 36 5.57 13.71 11.33
N GLY A 37 4.98 12.70 11.97
CA GLY A 37 5.41 11.31 11.80
C GLY A 37 5.24 10.79 10.37
N LEU A 38 4.12 11.12 9.71
CA LEU A 38 3.89 10.78 8.31
C LEU A 38 4.87 11.48 7.36
N LEU A 39 5.19 12.76 7.61
CA LEU A 39 6.19 13.50 6.84
C LEU A 39 7.59 12.88 7.00
N LEU A 40 7.95 12.50 8.23
CA LEU A 40 9.22 11.86 8.53
C LEU A 40 9.36 10.49 7.83
N LEU A 41 8.31 9.67 7.88
CA LEU A 41 8.28 8.40 7.13
C LEU A 41 8.38 8.63 5.62
N GLN A 42 7.71 9.65 5.08
CA GLN A 42 7.83 9.98 3.66
C GLN A 42 9.24 10.47 3.29
N ALA A 43 9.87 11.26 4.15
CA ALA A 43 11.25 11.69 3.95
C ALA A 43 12.19 10.48 3.86
N ILE A 44 12.06 9.50 4.78
CA ILE A 44 12.85 8.27 4.75
C ILE A 44 12.66 7.49 3.45
N PHE A 45 11.43 7.42 2.93
CA PHE A 45 11.15 6.80 1.63
C PHE A 45 11.95 7.48 0.50
N TRP A 46 11.95 8.82 0.46
CA TRP A 46 12.72 9.57 -0.53
C TRP A 46 14.23 9.42 -0.35
N LEU A 47 14.72 9.39 0.89
CA LEU A 47 16.14 9.13 1.18
C LEU A 47 16.57 7.76 0.65
N ASN A 48 15.75 6.71 0.84
CA ASN A 48 16.01 5.38 0.30
C ASN A 48 15.99 5.38 -1.24
N TYR A 49 14.97 5.99 -1.84
CA TYR A 49 14.83 6.06 -3.29
C TYR A 49 15.99 6.78 -3.98
N LEU A 50 16.54 7.82 -3.34
CA LEU A 50 17.68 8.58 -3.85
C LEU A 50 19.04 7.90 -3.61
N GLY A 51 19.07 6.81 -2.83
CA GLY A 51 20.29 6.09 -2.50
C GLY A 51 21.11 6.76 -1.39
N TYR A 52 20.49 7.57 -0.53
CA TYR A 52 21.16 8.26 0.58
C TYR A 52 21.20 7.47 1.89
N ILE A 53 20.95 6.16 1.85
CA ILE A 53 21.07 5.29 3.02
C ILE A 53 22.33 4.48 2.86
N ASP A 54 23.24 4.59 3.83
CA ASP A 54 24.46 3.80 3.84
C ASP A 54 24.13 2.33 4.16
N LYS A 55 24.36 1.46 3.17
CA LYS A 55 24.16 0.01 3.24
C LYS A 55 25.48 -0.76 3.38
N SER A 56 26.61 -0.08 3.60
CA SER A 56 27.94 -0.68 3.64
C SER A 56 28.22 -1.50 4.91
N ASP A 57 27.47 -1.26 6.00
CA ASP A 57 27.58 -2.02 7.24
C ASP A 57 27.11 -3.48 7.05
N SER A 58 28.08 -4.37 6.85
CA SER A 58 27.92 -5.80 6.55
C SER A 58 27.49 -6.67 7.74
N SER A 59 27.23 -6.06 8.91
CA SER A 59 26.84 -6.73 10.15
C SER A 59 25.31 -6.78 10.39
N MET A 60 24.50 -6.33 9.42
CA MET A 60 23.04 -6.16 9.58
C MET A 60 22.19 -7.15 8.73
N PRO A 61 20.93 -7.42 9.15
CA PRO A 61 19.97 -8.32 8.48
C PRO A 61 19.43 -7.77 7.15
N CYS A 62 20.21 -6.97 6.43
CA CYS A 62 19.95 -6.69 5.02
C CYS A 62 20.23 -7.93 4.15
N LYS A 63 20.96 -8.94 4.65
CA LYS A 63 21.04 -10.27 4.01
C LYS A 63 19.68 -11.00 4.01
N THR A 64 18.77 -10.68 4.91
CA THR A 64 17.40 -11.26 4.92
C THR A 64 16.54 -10.72 3.77
N CYS A 65 17.02 -9.72 3.02
CA CYS A 65 16.38 -9.24 1.79
C CYS A 65 16.24 -10.33 0.72
N VAL A 66 17.05 -11.39 0.76
CA VAL A 66 16.96 -12.52 -0.18
C VAL A 66 15.62 -13.26 -0.05
N MET A 67 15.05 -13.38 1.17
CA MET A 67 13.83 -14.17 1.39
C MET A 67 12.52 -13.50 0.95
N VAL A 68 12.47 -12.17 0.82
CA VAL A 68 11.22 -11.47 0.44
C VAL A 68 10.96 -11.57 -1.05
N CYS A 69 11.99 -11.79 -1.86
CA CYS A 69 11.85 -11.88 -3.31
C CYS A 69 11.37 -13.25 -3.78
N ASP A 70 11.69 -14.33 -3.05
CA ASP A 70 11.11 -15.65 -3.32
C ASP A 70 9.60 -15.70 -3.02
N ALA A 71 9.16 -15.07 -1.92
CA ALA A 71 7.76 -15.09 -1.52
C ALA A 71 6.83 -14.24 -2.41
N ARG A 72 7.37 -13.29 -3.20
CA ARG A 72 6.55 -12.47 -4.12
C ARG A 72 6.28 -13.14 -5.47
N ILE A 73 7.08 -14.11 -5.88
CA ILE A 73 6.81 -14.90 -7.11
C ILE A 73 5.58 -15.79 -6.91
N ALA A 74 5.23 -16.15 -5.67
CA ALA A 74 4.03 -16.95 -5.37
C ALA A 74 2.68 -16.20 -5.59
N TRP A 75 2.67 -14.87 -5.70
CA TRP A 75 1.44 -14.08 -5.92
C TRP A 75 1.10 -13.91 -7.41
N LEU A 76 2.10 -14.06 -8.27
CA LEU A 76 1.93 -14.21 -9.71
C LEU A 76 2.02 -15.70 -10.01
N GLY A 77 1.00 -16.45 -9.60
CA GLY A 77 0.86 -17.84 -10.02
C GLY A 77 1.04 -17.95 -11.54
N PRO A 78 1.68 -19.02 -12.06
CA PRO A 78 1.83 -19.19 -13.50
C PRO A 78 0.44 -19.32 -14.13
N LEU A 79 -0.08 -18.25 -14.72
CA LEU A 79 -1.27 -18.31 -15.58
C LEU A 79 -0.93 -18.80 -17.00
N ALA A 80 0.31 -19.24 -17.24
CA ALA A 80 0.72 -19.80 -18.51
C ALA A 80 1.90 -20.76 -18.32
N ALA A 81 1.59 -22.06 -18.25
CA ALA A 81 2.40 -23.16 -18.78
C ALA A 81 1.71 -24.49 -18.43
N THR A 82 0.57 -24.76 -19.06
CA THR A 82 0.11 -26.15 -19.21
C THR A 82 0.88 -26.75 -20.39
N ASP A 83 2.19 -26.92 -20.22
CA ASP A 83 2.99 -27.71 -21.15
C ASP A 83 3.24 -29.09 -20.53
N THR A 84 2.48 -30.04 -21.06
CA THR A 84 2.74 -31.48 -21.09
C THR A 84 4.24 -31.78 -21.26
N PRO A 85 4.82 -32.72 -20.49
CA PRO A 85 5.25 -33.93 -21.17
C PRO A 85 5.18 -35.23 -20.33
N SER A 86 4.85 -36.29 -21.06
CA SER A 86 5.48 -37.63 -21.03
C SER A 86 5.04 -38.66 -19.97
N THR A 87 4.28 -39.63 -20.50
CA THR A 87 4.62 -41.07 -20.51
C THR A 87 5.02 -41.72 -19.18
N ARG A 88 4.07 -42.45 -18.58
CA ARG A 88 4.31 -43.79 -18.04
C ARG A 88 3.08 -44.68 -18.24
N GLU A 89 3.26 -45.72 -19.06
CA GLU A 89 2.56 -47.00 -18.96
C GLU A 89 2.63 -47.53 -17.51
N PRO A 90 1.59 -48.22 -17.01
CA PRO A 90 1.61 -49.68 -17.13
C PRO A 90 0.23 -50.35 -17.35
N VAL A 91 0.25 -51.38 -18.21
CA VAL A 91 -0.23 -52.76 -17.98
C VAL A 91 -1.68 -53.00 -17.53
N ASN A 92 -2.41 -53.65 -18.45
CA ASN A 92 -3.60 -54.53 -18.34
C ASN A 92 -4.93 -53.98 -17.80
N PRO A 93 -6.01 -54.30 -18.53
CA PRO A 93 -6.97 -55.23 -17.95
C PRO A 93 -7.46 -56.30 -18.95
N ALA A 94 -7.66 -57.51 -18.41
CA ALA A 94 -8.41 -58.57 -19.06
C ALA A 94 -9.86 -58.60 -18.54
N THR A 95 -10.79 -58.98 -19.43
CA THR A 95 -12.08 -59.66 -19.15
C THR A 95 -13.20 -58.72 -18.66
N GLU A 96 -14.43 -58.61 -19.21
CA GLU A 96 -15.21 -59.17 -20.33
C GLU A 96 -16.59 -58.43 -20.30
N PRO A 97 -17.69 -58.83 -20.98
CA PRO A 97 -18.38 -58.00 -21.96
C PRO A 97 -19.80 -57.57 -21.53
N THR A 98 -20.38 -56.54 -22.17
CA THR A 98 -21.84 -56.49 -22.30
C THR A 98 -22.28 -55.77 -23.57
N ALA A 99 -23.13 -56.47 -24.31
CA ALA A 99 -23.67 -56.15 -25.62
C ALA A 99 -24.65 -54.95 -25.63
N LYS A 100 -24.70 -54.22 -26.74
CA LYS A 100 -25.84 -54.24 -27.68
C LYS A 100 -25.59 -53.38 -28.94
N PRO A 101 -26.24 -53.72 -30.08
CA PRO A 101 -26.03 -53.13 -31.39
C PRO A 101 -27.06 -52.04 -31.72
N VAL A 102 -26.84 -51.28 -32.79
CA VAL A 102 -27.83 -50.95 -33.86
C VAL A 102 -27.34 -49.78 -34.74
N GLU A 103 -27.33 -50.03 -36.06
CA GLU A 103 -27.57 -49.19 -37.27
C GLU A 103 -27.04 -47.74 -37.39
N THR A 104 -26.87 -47.12 -38.55
CA THR A 104 -26.69 -47.39 -40.01
C THR A 104 -26.73 -45.99 -40.64
N ALA A 105 -25.86 -45.68 -41.60
CA ALA A 105 -26.02 -44.72 -42.74
C ALA A 105 -24.64 -44.10 -43.10
N ILE A 106 -23.95 -44.56 -44.15
CA ILE A 106 -24.05 -44.16 -45.58
C ILE A 106 -23.57 -42.72 -45.85
N THR A 107 -22.27 -42.60 -46.22
CA THR A 107 -21.63 -42.03 -47.46
C THR A 107 -22.10 -40.68 -48.08
N PRO A 108 -21.44 -40.12 -49.13
CA PRO A 108 -20.15 -39.38 -49.22
C PRO A 108 -20.30 -37.98 -49.90
N GLU A 109 -19.16 -37.29 -50.15
CA GLU A 109 -18.78 -36.49 -51.35
C GLU A 109 -17.97 -35.25 -50.93
N MET A 110 -16.68 -35.19 -51.25
CA MET A 110 -16.07 -34.83 -52.54
C MET A 110 -16.08 -33.30 -52.78
N LYS A 111 -14.89 -32.69 -52.62
CA LYS A 111 -14.36 -31.81 -53.68
C LYS A 111 -12.85 -31.64 -53.58
N GLU A 112 -12.23 -32.18 -54.61
CA GLU A 112 -10.84 -32.20 -55.01
C GLU A 112 -10.51 -30.97 -55.89
N THR A 113 -9.22 -30.82 -56.20
CA THR A 113 -8.61 -30.11 -57.36
C THR A 113 -7.99 -28.75 -56.99
N THR A 114 -6.67 -28.65 -56.74
CA THR A 114 -5.51 -28.78 -57.67
C THR A 114 -5.51 -27.61 -58.67
N THR A 115 -4.47 -26.77 -58.77
CA THR A 115 -3.29 -26.94 -59.67
C THR A 115 -2.43 -25.66 -59.49
N THR A 116 -1.15 -25.70 -59.05
CA THR A 116 0.12 -25.71 -59.84
C THR A 116 0.30 -24.43 -60.71
N VAL A 117 1.40 -23.64 -60.75
CA VAL A 117 2.81 -23.90 -61.17
C VAL A 117 3.64 -22.58 -61.06
N MET A 118 4.85 -22.69 -60.49
CA MET A 118 6.20 -22.06 -60.75
C MET A 118 6.50 -20.54 -60.83
N ALA A 119 7.62 -20.18 -60.18
CA ALA A 119 8.91 -19.65 -60.72
C ALA A 119 9.58 -18.77 -59.62
N GLU A 120 10.74 -19.04 -59.01
CA GLU A 120 12.15 -19.27 -59.45
C GLU A 120 13.06 -18.07 -59.12
N ALA A 121 14.33 -18.39 -58.78
CA ALA A 121 15.53 -17.59 -58.51
C ALA A 121 15.74 -17.07 -57.05
N GLU A 122 16.59 -17.71 -56.24
CA GLU A 122 18.08 -17.59 -56.13
C GLU A 122 18.53 -16.23 -55.53
N LYS A 123 19.52 -16.06 -54.64
CA LYS A 123 20.45 -16.88 -53.82
C LYS A 123 21.36 -15.87 -53.10
N ALA A 124 21.88 -16.20 -51.91
CA ALA A 124 23.13 -15.75 -51.23
C ALA A 124 22.87 -15.53 -49.72
N VAL A 125 23.24 -16.45 -48.82
CA VAL A 125 24.60 -16.74 -48.29
C VAL A 125 25.20 -15.56 -47.50
N GLY A 126 25.28 -15.74 -46.18
CA GLY A 126 25.97 -14.82 -45.26
C GLY A 126 25.83 -15.23 -43.79
N VAL A 127 26.37 -16.40 -43.42
CA VAL A 127 26.74 -16.71 -42.03
C VAL A 127 28.16 -16.17 -41.82
N THR A 128 28.41 -15.37 -40.78
CA THR A 128 29.56 -15.45 -39.84
C THR A 128 29.42 -14.39 -38.75
N THR A 129 29.31 -14.88 -37.51
CA THR A 129 29.96 -14.44 -36.27
C THR A 129 30.49 -13.00 -36.19
N GLU A 130 29.94 -12.19 -35.29
CA GLU A 130 30.75 -11.56 -34.23
C GLU A 130 29.88 -11.10 -33.05
N LYS A 131 30.22 -11.65 -31.89
CA LYS A 131 29.75 -11.31 -30.57
C LYS A 131 30.71 -10.27 -30.00
N PRO A 132 30.28 -9.04 -29.71
CA PRO A 132 30.90 -8.27 -28.65
C PRO A 132 30.12 -8.59 -27.37
N ALA A 133 30.81 -9.22 -26.43
CA ALA A 133 30.35 -9.35 -25.07
C ALA A 133 30.04 -7.95 -24.51
N GLU A 134 28.77 -7.57 -24.52
CA GLU A 134 28.27 -6.46 -23.73
C GLU A 134 28.38 -6.90 -22.28
N LYS A 135 29.41 -6.37 -21.61
CA LYS A 135 29.54 -6.44 -20.16
C LYS A 135 28.26 -5.84 -19.57
N SER A 136 27.36 -6.71 -19.13
CA SER A 136 26.34 -6.33 -18.14
C SER A 136 27.06 -5.64 -16.98
N PRO A 137 26.63 -4.45 -16.55
CA PRO A 137 27.13 -3.88 -15.33
C PRO A 137 26.66 -4.78 -14.19
N LYS A 138 27.62 -5.42 -13.53
CA LYS A 138 27.40 -6.04 -12.22
C LYS A 138 27.14 -4.90 -11.23
N THR A 139 25.90 -4.47 -11.14
CA THR A 139 25.47 -3.49 -10.14
C THR A 139 25.19 -4.24 -8.84
N GLY A 140 26.26 -4.52 -8.12
CA GLY A 140 26.22 -5.24 -6.85
C GLY A 140 27.26 -4.65 -5.91
N VAL A 141 26.75 -4.01 -4.85
CA VAL A 141 27.45 -3.60 -3.63
C VAL A 141 28.31 -2.34 -3.78
N GLY A 142 27.69 -1.20 -3.46
CA GLY A 142 28.38 0.09 -3.31
C GLY A 142 27.95 1.17 -4.30
N ASP A 143 26.70 1.15 -4.78
CA ASP A 143 26.21 2.20 -5.66
C ASP A 143 26.31 3.56 -4.96
N LYS A 144 27.16 4.41 -5.53
CA LYS A 144 27.30 5.81 -5.15
C LYS A 144 25.92 6.47 -5.25
N PRO A 145 25.58 7.42 -4.37
CA PRO A 145 24.30 8.10 -4.41
C PRO A 145 24.07 8.68 -5.80
N LYS A 146 22.82 8.64 -6.28
CA LYS A 146 22.45 9.12 -7.63
C LYS A 146 22.88 10.57 -7.87
N TRP A 147 23.05 11.33 -6.79
CA TRP A 147 23.56 12.69 -6.79
C TRP A 147 24.60 12.85 -5.67
N PRO A 148 25.77 13.45 -5.94
CA PRO A 148 26.76 13.71 -4.89
C PRO A 148 26.25 14.78 -3.92
N LEU A 149 26.14 14.46 -2.64
CA LEU A 149 25.77 15.40 -1.58
C LEU A 149 26.97 16.26 -1.10
N GLY A 150 28.17 16.04 -1.67
CA GLY A 150 29.37 16.81 -1.37
C GLY A 150 29.76 16.67 0.10
N LYS A 151 29.74 17.78 0.85
CA LYS A 151 30.18 17.79 2.27
C LYS A 151 29.27 16.99 3.22
N TYR A 152 28.05 16.64 2.79
CA TYR A 152 27.05 15.98 3.64
C TYR A 152 27.11 14.45 3.59
N ASP A 153 28.03 13.85 2.82
CA ASP A 153 28.20 12.39 2.76
C ASP A 153 28.54 11.78 4.14
N LYS A 154 29.14 12.56 5.05
CA LYS A 154 29.42 12.12 6.42
C LYS A 154 28.18 12.02 7.32
N PHE A 155 27.06 12.62 6.93
CA PHE A 155 25.81 12.65 7.70
C PHE A 155 24.76 11.67 7.17
N LEU A 156 25.15 10.76 6.27
CA LEU A 156 24.24 9.73 5.76
C LEU A 156 23.76 8.85 6.92
N PRO A 157 22.43 8.72 7.14
CA PRO A 157 21.91 7.91 8.23
C PRO A 157 22.23 6.44 7.98
N LYS A 158 22.69 5.76 9.02
CA LYS A 158 23.01 4.32 8.94
C LYS A 158 21.74 3.51 8.73
N CYS A 159 21.83 2.41 7.98
CA CYS A 159 20.70 1.50 7.74
C CYS A 159 19.98 1.07 9.04
N ILE A 160 20.73 0.79 10.11
CA ILE A 160 20.15 0.45 11.42
C ILE A 160 19.33 1.58 12.05
N GLN A 161 19.81 2.81 11.95
CA GLN A 161 19.11 3.97 12.49
C GLN A 161 17.79 4.17 11.75
N VAL A 162 17.82 4.03 10.41
CA VAL A 162 16.62 4.12 9.59
C VAL A 162 15.63 3.01 9.95
N MET A 163 16.08 1.77 10.12
CA MET A 163 15.22 0.65 10.50
C MET A 163 14.52 0.88 11.84
N TRP A 164 15.26 1.31 12.86
CA TRP A 164 14.69 1.67 14.17
C TRP A 164 13.71 2.84 14.06
N THR A 165 14.09 3.86 13.29
CA THR A 165 13.25 5.05 13.09
C THR A 165 11.92 4.70 12.43
N ILE A 166 11.92 3.82 11.41
CA ILE A 166 10.69 3.35 10.77
C ILE A 166 9.82 2.58 11.77
N ARG A 167 10.41 1.65 12.54
CA ARG A 167 9.66 0.85 13.53
C ARG A 167 9.01 1.71 14.61
N VAL A 168 9.79 2.59 15.23
CA VAL A 168 9.31 3.50 16.27
C VAL A 168 8.32 4.51 15.68
N GLY A 169 8.63 5.07 14.51
CA GLY A 169 7.77 6.02 13.81
C GLY A 169 6.40 5.43 13.47
N ASN A 170 6.36 4.21 12.91
CA ASN A 170 5.11 3.51 12.62
C ASN A 170 4.30 3.26 13.90
N PHE A 171 4.95 2.81 14.98
CA PHE A 171 4.28 2.58 16.26
C PHE A 171 3.67 3.87 16.83
N VAL A 172 4.45 4.96 16.86
CA VAL A 172 4.00 6.27 17.36
C VAL A 172 2.85 6.80 16.51
N VAL A 173 2.97 6.78 15.18
CA VAL A 173 1.93 7.27 14.27
C VAL A 173 0.64 6.46 14.44
N LEU A 174 0.73 5.13 14.58
CA LEU A 174 -0.43 4.28 14.78
C LEU A 174 -1.13 4.58 16.11
N LEU A 175 -0.36 4.66 17.20
CA LEU A 175 -0.87 4.97 18.54
C LEU A 175 -1.55 6.34 18.56
N MET A 176 -0.92 7.36 17.98
CA MET A 176 -1.49 8.70 17.90
C MET A 176 -2.75 8.73 17.03
N MET A 177 -2.80 7.95 15.94
CA MET A 177 -3.98 7.84 15.08
C MET A 177 -5.17 7.22 15.82
N ILE A 178 -4.94 6.16 16.60
CA ILE A 178 -5.98 5.54 17.43
C ILE A 178 -6.50 6.54 18.46
N LEU A 179 -5.60 7.21 19.19
CA LEU A 179 -5.97 8.26 20.15
C LEU A 179 -6.75 9.39 19.49
N TYR A 180 -6.39 9.78 18.27
CA TYR A 180 -7.09 10.80 17.50
C TYR A 180 -8.52 10.37 17.14
N CYS A 181 -8.72 9.12 16.69
CA CYS A 181 -10.06 8.58 16.44
C CYS A 181 -10.90 8.51 17.71
N LEU A 182 -10.33 8.05 18.82
CA LEU A 182 -11.01 8.01 20.12
C LEU A 182 -11.38 9.42 20.61
N SER A 183 -10.50 10.41 20.40
CA SER A 183 -10.78 11.81 20.72
C SER A 183 -12.00 12.32 19.95
N LEU A 184 -12.09 12.03 18.65
CA LEU A 184 -13.26 12.40 17.84
C LEU A 184 -14.53 11.66 18.26
N LEU A 185 -14.42 10.42 18.72
CA LEU A 185 -15.55 9.66 19.27
C LEU A 185 -16.06 10.29 20.57
N VAL A 186 -15.16 10.67 21.49
CA VAL A 186 -15.53 11.36 22.73
C VAL A 186 -16.20 12.71 22.41
N ILE A 187 -15.65 13.49 21.49
CA ILE A 187 -16.26 14.75 21.05
C ILE A 187 -17.66 14.50 20.44
N LEU A 188 -17.82 13.45 19.65
CA LEU A 188 -19.11 13.06 19.09
C LEU A 188 -20.12 12.69 20.21
N LYS A 189 -19.68 11.93 21.22
CA LYS A 189 -20.51 11.55 22.38
C LYS A 189 -20.94 12.77 23.20
N ILE A 190 -20.02 13.69 23.50
CA ILE A 190 -20.34 14.94 24.21
C ILE A 190 -21.30 15.79 23.36
N SER A 191 -21.10 15.84 22.04
CA SER A 191 -22.01 16.58 21.15
C SER A 191 -23.43 16.01 21.15
N LEU A 192 -23.57 14.68 21.24
CA LEU A 192 -24.85 14.01 21.36
C LEU A 192 -25.51 14.29 22.71
N ALA A 193 -24.75 14.19 23.80
CA ALA A 193 -25.24 14.42 25.16
C ALA A 193 -25.68 15.88 25.36
N GLY A 194 -24.84 16.85 24.98
CA GLY A 194 -25.13 18.28 25.12
C GLY A 194 -26.05 18.85 24.03
N ARG A 195 -26.59 18.00 23.13
CA ARG A 195 -27.45 18.39 21.99
C ARG A 195 -26.87 19.54 21.17
N LEU A 196 -25.54 19.57 21.10
CA LEU A 196 -24.77 20.60 20.44
C LEU A 196 -24.94 20.41 18.94
N GLY A 197 -25.57 21.39 18.28
CA GLY A 197 -25.84 21.33 16.84
C GLY A 197 -24.59 21.08 15.99
N GLY A 198 -24.78 20.78 14.70
CA GLY A 198 -23.66 20.51 13.79
C GLY A 198 -23.18 19.05 13.83
N LEU A 199 -23.96 18.14 14.39
CA LEU A 199 -23.68 16.70 14.46
C LEU A 199 -23.22 16.10 13.13
N ASN A 200 -23.83 16.51 12.02
CA ASN A 200 -23.48 16.04 10.68
C ASN A 200 -22.00 16.31 10.33
N HIS A 201 -21.42 17.42 10.78
CA HIS A 201 -20.01 17.73 10.51
C HIS A 201 -19.07 16.86 11.32
N ILE A 202 -19.35 16.65 12.62
CA ILE A 202 -18.51 15.85 13.50
C ILE A 202 -18.59 14.36 13.17
N VAL A 203 -19.79 13.83 12.88
CA VAL A 203 -19.98 12.44 12.43
C VAL A 203 -19.17 12.16 11.16
N ARG A 204 -19.28 13.03 10.16
CA ARG A 204 -18.51 12.88 8.92
C ARG A 204 -17.00 13.03 9.14
N ALA A 205 -16.56 13.87 10.09
CA ALA A 205 -15.15 13.99 10.45
C ALA A 205 -14.62 12.70 11.11
N PHE A 206 -15.41 12.12 12.02
CA PHE A 206 -15.12 10.85 12.67
C PHE A 206 -14.96 9.72 11.64
N PHE A 207 -15.93 9.51 10.73
CA PHE A 207 -15.83 8.47 9.70
C PHE A 207 -14.63 8.64 8.78
N ARG A 208 -14.27 9.89 8.44
CA ARG A 208 -13.05 10.16 7.65
C ARG A 208 -11.78 9.82 8.41
N SER A 209 -11.74 10.06 9.71
CA SER A 209 -10.62 9.65 10.55
C SER A 209 -10.52 8.12 10.66
N LEU A 210 -11.66 7.43 10.76
CA LEU A 210 -11.69 5.97 10.79
C LEU A 210 -11.21 5.38 9.45
N LEU A 211 -11.64 5.96 8.34
CA LEU A 211 -11.16 5.57 7.02
C LEU A 211 -9.66 5.82 6.86
N ALA A 212 -9.15 6.94 7.38
CA ALA A 212 -7.71 7.21 7.42
C ALA A 212 -6.96 6.16 8.24
N LEU A 213 -7.48 5.75 9.40
CA LEU A 213 -6.90 4.68 10.22
C LEU A 213 -6.88 3.35 9.45
N ILE A 214 -7.96 3.00 8.75
CA ILE A 214 -8.03 1.80 7.92
C ILE A 214 -6.94 1.82 6.84
N PHE A 215 -6.80 2.91 6.07
CA PHE A 215 -5.75 2.96 5.04
C PHE A 215 -4.33 3.05 5.61
N LEU A 216 -4.18 3.51 6.85
CA LEU A 216 -2.88 3.62 7.52
C LEU A 216 -2.34 2.26 7.97
N VAL A 217 -3.21 1.38 8.49
CA VAL A 217 -2.83 0.07 9.05
C VAL A 217 -2.22 -0.85 7.98
N PRO A 218 -1.07 -1.51 8.26
CA PRO A 218 -0.44 -2.43 7.32
C PRO A 218 -1.16 -3.79 7.33
N TRP A 219 -2.31 -3.87 6.63
CA TRP A 219 -3.14 -5.08 6.57
C TRP A 219 -2.40 -6.33 6.09
N GLN A 220 -1.35 -6.15 5.30
CA GLN A 220 -0.50 -7.24 4.80
C GLN A 220 0.08 -8.12 5.91
N THR A 221 0.24 -7.58 7.12
CA THR A 221 0.75 -8.34 8.28
C THR A 221 -0.30 -9.30 8.82
N PHE A 222 -1.58 -8.95 8.70
CA PHE A 222 -2.71 -9.73 9.20
C PHE A 222 -3.32 -10.63 8.13
N PHE A 223 -3.42 -10.10 6.91
CA PHE A 223 -4.03 -10.74 5.76
C PHE A 223 -3.06 -10.66 4.57
N PRO A 224 -2.18 -11.68 4.41
CA PRO A 224 -1.34 -11.75 3.23
C PRO A 224 -2.27 -11.75 1.99
N GLY A 225 -2.08 -10.80 1.08
CA GLY A 225 -2.87 -10.68 -0.17
C GLY A 225 -3.97 -9.61 -0.18
N VAL A 226 -4.21 -8.93 0.94
CA VAL A 226 -5.23 -7.86 1.01
C VAL A 226 -4.58 -6.47 0.90
N LEU A 227 -5.42 -5.46 0.59
CA LEU A 227 -5.13 -4.03 0.46
C LEU A 227 -3.90 -3.57 1.25
N LEU A 228 -2.92 -3.03 0.55
CA LEU A 228 -1.68 -2.52 1.13
C LEU A 228 -1.97 -1.27 1.97
N GLY A 229 -1.43 -1.22 3.18
CA GLY A 229 -1.51 -0.03 4.04
C GLY A 229 -0.47 1.02 3.66
N ALA A 230 -0.68 2.27 4.12
CA ALA A 230 0.28 3.36 3.95
C ALA A 230 1.52 3.21 4.84
N MET A 231 1.41 2.54 5.99
CA MET A 231 2.58 2.14 6.77
C MET A 231 3.36 1.04 6.05
N TYR A 232 4.67 1.18 6.02
CA TYR A 232 5.54 0.22 5.38
C TYR A 232 6.47 -0.46 6.38
N MET A 233 6.79 -1.72 6.09
CA MET A 233 7.74 -2.50 6.87
C MET A 233 9.17 -2.15 6.42
N PRO A 234 10.17 -2.08 7.34
CA PRO A 234 11.53 -1.72 6.96
C PRO A 234 12.15 -2.67 5.93
N SER A 235 11.78 -3.97 5.98
CA SER A 235 12.21 -4.96 4.99
C SER A 235 11.67 -4.63 3.59
N GLU A 236 10.42 -4.21 3.46
CA GLU A 236 9.84 -3.89 2.15
C GLU A 236 10.51 -2.67 1.52
N LEU A 237 10.84 -1.64 2.31
CA LEU A 237 11.47 -0.43 1.77
C LEU A 237 12.95 -0.68 1.40
N LEU A 238 13.70 -1.32 2.29
CA LEU A 238 15.16 -1.45 2.17
C LEU A 238 15.57 -2.57 1.20
N CYS A 239 14.73 -3.60 1.03
CA CYS A 239 15.01 -4.76 0.18
C CYS A 239 14.42 -4.67 -1.23
N SER A 240 13.48 -3.75 -1.48
CA SER A 240 12.83 -3.63 -2.80
C SER A 240 13.77 -3.25 -3.95
N SER A 241 14.95 -2.70 -3.66
CA SER A 241 15.88 -2.23 -4.70
C SER A 241 16.70 -3.35 -5.36
N GLY A 242 16.71 -4.57 -4.80
CA GLY A 242 17.63 -5.64 -5.23
C GLY A 242 17.04 -6.72 -6.14
N CYS A 243 15.73 -6.69 -6.43
CA CYS A 243 15.04 -7.82 -7.10
C CYS A 243 14.39 -7.41 -8.43
N SER A 244 14.96 -6.44 -9.12
CA SER A 244 14.38 -5.81 -10.30
C SER A 244 15.27 -5.96 -11.52
N ASP A 245 15.57 -7.19 -11.90
CA ASP A 245 16.13 -7.46 -13.23
C ASP A 245 15.04 -7.50 -14.32
N THR A 246 13.75 -7.43 -13.95
CA THR A 246 12.59 -7.41 -14.87
C THR A 246 11.45 -6.50 -14.40
N THR A 247 11.72 -5.22 -14.13
CA THR A 247 10.67 -4.25 -13.73
C THR A 247 9.77 -3.83 -14.89
N SER A 248 8.56 -4.39 -14.92
CA SER A 248 7.46 -3.83 -15.72
C SER A 248 7.07 -2.43 -15.20
N VAL A 249 6.69 -1.52 -16.12
CA VAL A 249 6.22 -0.15 -15.78
C VAL A 249 5.09 -0.18 -14.75
N LEU A 250 4.22 -1.20 -14.83
CA LEU A 250 3.13 -1.41 -13.88
C LEU A 250 3.63 -1.64 -12.46
N SER A 251 4.70 -2.42 -12.27
CA SER A 251 5.29 -2.68 -10.96
C SER A 251 5.84 -1.39 -10.33
N GLN A 252 6.53 -0.58 -11.13
CA GLN A 252 7.03 0.73 -10.69
C GLN A 252 5.88 1.68 -10.33
N PHE A 253 4.83 1.74 -11.15
CA PHE A 253 3.64 2.54 -10.86
C PHE A 253 2.96 2.12 -9.56
N LEU A 254 2.73 0.82 -9.35
CA LEU A 254 2.13 0.27 -8.14
C LEU A 254 2.99 0.54 -6.90
N TYR A 255 4.32 0.52 -7.04
CA TYR A 255 5.25 0.92 -5.99
C TYR A 255 4.99 2.37 -5.55
N PHE A 256 5.04 3.34 -6.48
CA PHE A 256 4.79 4.75 -6.14
C PHE A 256 3.37 5.03 -5.68
N LEU A 257 2.37 4.37 -6.27
CA LEU A 257 0.98 4.48 -5.85
C LEU A 257 0.79 4.02 -4.41
N ARG A 258 1.47 2.94 -4.01
CA ARG A 258 1.45 2.46 -2.64
C ARG A 258 2.15 3.42 -1.69
N PHE A 259 3.43 3.72 -1.93
CA PHE A 259 4.24 4.48 -0.95
C PHE A 259 3.91 5.97 -0.94
N GLY A 260 3.65 6.58 -2.10
CA GLY A 260 3.29 8.00 -2.20
C GLY A 260 1.78 8.25 -2.28
N GLY A 261 1.06 7.44 -3.05
CA GLY A 261 -0.37 7.64 -3.29
C GLY A 261 -1.24 7.37 -2.05
N LEU A 262 -1.07 6.23 -1.37
CA LEU A 262 -1.82 5.93 -0.14
C LEU A 262 -1.46 6.88 0.99
N TRP A 263 -0.18 7.24 1.10
CA TRP A 263 0.27 8.25 2.05
C TRP A 263 -0.44 9.59 1.84
N LEU A 264 -0.50 10.06 0.59
CA LEU A 264 -1.19 11.30 0.23
C LEU A 264 -2.69 11.19 0.51
N LEU A 265 -3.31 10.05 0.20
CA LEU A 265 -4.71 9.78 0.50
C LEU A 265 -5.01 9.88 2.00
N VAL A 266 -4.17 9.29 2.85
CA VAL A 266 -4.30 9.38 4.32
C VAL A 266 -4.20 10.83 4.78
N ILE A 267 -3.21 11.60 4.27
CA ILE A 267 -3.09 13.02 4.59
C ILE A 267 -4.34 13.80 4.19
N LEU A 268 -4.85 13.59 2.97
CA LEU A 268 -6.07 14.25 2.50
C LEU A 268 -7.27 13.91 3.39
N LEU A 269 -7.43 12.65 3.79
CA LEU A 269 -8.48 12.23 4.72
C LEU A 269 -8.35 12.92 6.08
N LEU A 270 -7.14 12.99 6.64
CA LEU A 270 -6.87 13.66 7.91
C LEU A 270 -7.14 15.16 7.86
N PHE A 271 -6.67 15.85 6.82
CA PHE A 271 -6.98 17.27 6.60
C PHE A 271 -8.49 17.49 6.45
N SER A 272 -9.16 16.62 5.68
CA SER A 272 -10.60 16.73 5.48
C SER A 272 -11.40 16.46 6.76
N ALA A 273 -10.91 15.61 7.67
CA ALA A 273 -11.46 15.39 8.99
C ALA A 273 -11.25 16.62 9.88
N GLN A 274 -10.06 17.21 9.87
CA GLN A 274 -9.74 18.42 10.63
C GLN A 274 -10.56 19.64 10.19
N LEU A 275 -10.66 19.90 8.89
CA LEU A 275 -11.45 21.00 8.36
C LEU A 275 -12.93 20.89 8.77
N ARG A 276 -13.47 19.67 8.80
CA ARG A 276 -14.86 19.45 9.25
C ARG A 276 -15.01 19.55 10.75
N SER A 277 -14.04 19.07 11.53
CA SER A 277 -14.01 19.30 12.98
C SER A 277 -13.94 20.80 13.32
N ARG A 278 -13.20 21.60 12.55
CA ARG A 278 -13.18 23.07 12.67
C ARG A 278 -14.55 23.69 12.36
N LYS A 279 -15.19 23.28 11.27
CA LYS A 279 -16.55 23.73 10.90
C LYS A 279 -17.58 23.39 11.98
N TRP A 280 -17.48 22.21 12.60
CA TRP A 280 -18.30 21.84 13.75
C TRP A 280 -18.10 22.82 14.91
N SER A 281 -16.86 23.07 15.32
CA SER A 281 -16.58 24.01 16.42
C SER A 281 -17.12 25.42 16.15
N GLN A 282 -17.06 25.90 14.91
CA GLN A 282 -17.66 27.18 14.52
C GLN A 282 -19.19 27.13 14.61
N ALA A 283 -19.83 26.05 14.17
CA ALA A 283 -21.28 25.89 14.26
C ALA A 283 -21.77 25.84 15.71
N THR A 284 -21.02 25.19 16.60
CA THR A 284 -21.30 25.15 18.05
C THR A 284 -21.18 26.54 18.66
N LEU A 285 -20.09 27.27 18.39
CA LEU A 285 -19.87 28.62 18.93
C LEU A 285 -20.91 29.64 18.45
N ARG A 286 -21.33 29.56 17.18
CA ARG A 286 -22.41 30.41 16.64
C ARG A 286 -23.74 30.17 17.36
N ARG A 287 -24.05 28.93 17.70
CA ARG A 287 -25.29 28.61 18.46
C ARG A 287 -25.26 29.11 19.90
N LEU A 288 -24.07 29.29 20.46
CA LEU A 288 -23.88 29.80 21.83
C LEU A 288 -23.84 31.33 21.88
N GLY A 289 -23.93 32.02 20.74
CA GLY A 289 -23.83 33.49 20.68
C GLY A 289 -22.45 34.06 20.96
N ILE A 290 -21.42 33.21 21.12
CA ILE A 290 -20.05 33.63 21.43
C ILE A 290 -19.33 34.16 20.18
N LEU A 291 -19.70 33.66 19.00
CA LEU A 291 -19.23 34.18 17.71
C LEU A 291 -20.41 34.77 16.95
N GLN A 292 -20.45 36.11 16.85
CA GLN A 292 -21.26 36.83 15.85
C GLN A 292 -20.59 36.76 14.48
#